data_AF-A0A3B7D320-F1
#
_entry.id   AF-A0A3B7D320-F1
#
_cell.length_a   1.000
_cell.length_b   1.000
_cell.length_c   1.000
_cell.angle_alpha   90.00
_cell.angle_beta   90.00
_cell.angle_gamma   90.00
#
_symmetry.space_group_name_H-M   'P 1'
#
loop_
_entity.id
_entity.type
_entity.pdbx_description
1 polymer ?
#
loop_
_entity_poly.entity_id
_entity_poly.type
_entity_poly.pdbx_seq_one_letter_code
_entity_poly.pdbx_strand_id
1 'polypeptide(L)'
;MRKNLLNTAFYLLLVLGLIAVVVFVFKSLNRPQDDEAPPQAPEAIVMMSTDGVVSNIERRLGAKTGRQVEAECPDEVDKAEGTTFSCDVRYTGREDKIAIATVVIDGPTGDFTWTSESMKKSSP
;
A
#
# COMPACT_ATOMS: atom_id res chain seq x y z
N MET A 1 -7.57 21.74 -70.76
CA MET A 1 -8.04 21.11 -69.51
C MET A 1 -6.92 20.74 -68.49
N ARG A 2 -5.66 21.17 -68.65
CA ARG A 2 -4.57 20.84 -67.69
C ARG A 2 -4.38 21.85 -66.53
N LYS A 3 -4.80 23.10 -66.68
CA LYS A 3 -4.64 24.16 -65.65
C LYS A 3 -5.51 23.93 -64.39
N ASN A 4 -6.69 23.33 -64.55
CA ASN A 4 -7.61 23.12 -63.42
C ASN A 4 -7.16 21.98 -62.50
N LEU A 5 -6.37 21.03 -63.03
CA LEU A 5 -5.82 19.90 -62.26
C LEU A 5 -4.61 20.31 -61.42
N LEU A 6 -3.78 21.24 -61.93
CA LEU A 6 -2.64 21.78 -61.20
C LEU A 6 -3.09 22.66 -60.02
N ASN A 7 -4.13 23.46 -60.23
CA ASN A 7 -4.65 24.35 -59.19
C ASN A 7 -5.34 23.55 -58.07
N THR A 8 -6.13 22.53 -58.42
CA THR A 8 -6.75 21.64 -57.41
C THR A 8 -5.70 20.86 -56.62
N ALA A 9 -4.64 20.35 -57.25
CA ALA A 9 -3.55 19.70 -56.55
C ALA A 9 -2.82 20.64 -55.57
N PHE A 10 -2.63 21.91 -55.95
CA PHE A 10 -2.01 22.92 -55.08
C PHE A 10 -2.88 23.26 -53.86
N TYR A 11 -4.20 23.41 -54.05
CA TYR A 11 -5.14 23.61 -52.95
C TYR A 11 -5.19 22.40 -52.01
N LEU A 12 -5.14 21.19 -52.55
CA LEU A 12 -5.18 19.96 -51.74
C LEU A 12 -3.92 19.82 -50.87
N LEU A 13 -2.74 20.16 -51.41
CA LEU A 13 -1.49 20.20 -50.65
C LEU A 13 -1.48 21.28 -49.56
N LEU A 14 -2.03 22.47 -49.85
CA LEU A 14 -2.18 23.54 -48.85
C LEU A 14 -3.11 23.13 -47.69
N VAL A 15 -4.23 22.48 -48.00
CA VAL A 15 -5.18 22.00 -46.98
C VAL A 15 -4.55 20.88 -46.14
N LEU A 16 -3.86 19.92 -46.75
CA LEU A 16 -3.16 18.85 -46.03
C LEU A 16 -2.04 19.40 -45.13
N GLY A 17 -1.29 20.41 -45.60
CA GLY A 17 -0.27 21.10 -44.80
C GLY A 17 -0.85 21.79 -43.57
N LEU A 18 -2.00 22.48 -43.72
CA LEU A 18 -2.72 23.09 -42.61
C LEU A 18 -3.19 22.07 -41.58
N ILE A 19 -3.74 20.93 -42.03
CA ILE A 19 -4.18 19.85 -41.14
C ILE A 19 -3.00 19.29 -40.33
N ALA A 20 -1.83 19.09 -40.96
CA ALA A 20 -0.64 18.59 -40.27
C ALA A 20 -0.16 19.55 -39.18
N VAL A 21 -0.19 20.87 -39.42
CA VAL A 21 0.16 21.90 -38.42
C VAL A 21 -0.84 21.89 -37.26
N VAL A 22 -2.14 21.82 -37.55
CA VAL A 22 -3.18 21.77 -36.51
C VAL A 22 -3.02 20.52 -35.65
N VAL A 23 -2.82 19.34 -36.25
CA VAL A 23 -2.58 18.08 -35.52
C VAL A 23 -1.31 18.16 -34.68
N PHE A 24 -0.23 18.75 -35.19
CA PHE A 24 1.02 18.92 -34.44
C PHE A 24 0.86 19.87 -33.24
N VAL A 25 0.13 20.98 -33.41
CA VAL A 25 -0.19 21.92 -32.31
C VAL A 25 -1.09 21.25 -31.27
N PHE A 26 -2.15 20.55 -31.69
CA PHE A 26 -3.01 19.79 -30.77
C PHE A 26 -2.22 18.72 -30.01
N LYS A 27 -1.29 18.01 -30.68
CA LYS A 27 -0.44 17.01 -30.03
C LYS A 27 0.61 17.63 -29.10
N SER A 28 1.04 18.86 -29.35
CA SER A 28 1.92 19.63 -28.47
C SER A 28 1.20 20.22 -27.26
N LEU A 29 -0.10 20.52 -27.37
CA LEU A 29 -0.93 20.99 -26.25
C LEU A 29 -1.45 19.81 -25.41
N ASN A 30 -1.67 18.65 -26.02
CA ASN A 30 -1.96 17.38 -25.34
C ASN A 30 -0.69 16.60 -24.99
N ARG A 31 0.48 17.25 -24.89
CA ARG A 31 1.64 16.59 -24.33
C ARG A 31 1.26 16.21 -22.90
N PRO A 32 1.16 14.91 -22.56
CA PRO A 32 1.06 14.52 -21.16
C PRO A 32 2.28 15.15 -20.52
N GLN A 33 2.04 16.11 -19.64
CA GLN A 33 3.06 16.60 -18.76
C GLN A 33 3.56 15.33 -18.07
N ASP A 34 4.83 14.96 -18.31
CA ASP A 34 5.49 13.98 -17.48
C ASP A 34 5.42 14.59 -16.07
N ASP A 35 4.38 14.20 -15.34
CA ASP A 35 4.12 14.57 -13.95
C ASP A 35 5.23 13.90 -13.16
N GLU A 36 6.41 14.52 -13.19
CA GLU A 36 7.45 14.28 -12.20
C GLU A 36 6.81 14.71 -10.88
N ALA A 37 6.23 13.72 -10.18
CA ALA A 37 5.56 13.90 -8.92
C ALA A 37 6.48 14.76 -8.04
N PRO A 38 5.97 15.86 -7.44
CA PRO A 38 6.76 16.68 -6.52
C PRO A 38 7.47 15.76 -5.53
N PRO A 39 8.76 16.01 -5.18
CA PRO A 39 9.46 15.17 -4.23
C PRO A 39 8.58 15.00 -3.01
N GLN A 40 8.08 13.77 -2.80
CA GLN A 40 7.15 13.49 -1.72
C GLN A 40 7.89 13.86 -0.45
N ALA A 41 7.40 14.89 0.25
CA ALA A 41 7.86 15.17 1.59
C ALA A 41 7.77 13.85 2.37
N PRO A 42 8.78 13.47 3.17
CA PRO A 42 8.73 12.22 3.91
C PRO A 42 7.40 12.19 4.66
N GLU A 43 6.57 11.19 4.36
CA GLU A 43 5.29 11.02 5.03
C GLU A 43 5.58 11.03 6.53
N ALA A 44 4.94 11.95 7.24
CA ALA A 44 5.16 12.07 8.67
C ALA A 44 4.80 10.73 9.31
N ILE A 45 5.79 10.05 9.92
CA ILE A 45 5.57 8.76 10.58
C ILE A 45 4.61 9.02 11.73
N VAL A 46 3.40 8.49 11.62
CA VAL A 46 2.39 8.57 12.68
C VAL A 46 2.43 7.26 13.44
N MET A 47 2.93 7.32 14.68
CA MET A 47 2.99 6.16 15.56
C MET A 47 1.62 5.89 16.22
N MET A 48 1.30 4.63 16.49
CA MET A 48 0.14 4.20 17.27
C MET A 48 0.53 3.15 18.33
N SER A 49 -0.19 3.15 19.46
CA SER A 49 -0.03 2.13 20.51
C SER A 49 -0.60 0.77 20.07
N THR A 50 0.02 -0.30 20.53
CA THR A 50 -0.43 -1.69 20.28
C THR A 50 -1.27 -2.29 21.41
N ASP A 51 -1.63 -1.53 22.46
CA ASP A 51 -2.38 -2.04 23.63
C ASP A 51 -3.70 -2.73 23.25
N GLY A 52 -4.40 -2.15 22.26
CA GLY A 52 -5.64 -2.71 21.73
C GLY A 52 -5.42 -4.03 20.98
N VAL A 53 -4.26 -4.18 20.33
CA VAL A 53 -3.84 -5.39 19.61
C VAL A 53 -3.52 -6.49 20.61
N VAL A 54 -2.72 -6.19 21.64
CA VAL A 54 -2.39 -7.10 22.76
C VAL A 54 -3.68 -7.66 23.37
N SER A 55 -4.58 -6.78 23.80
CA SER A 55 -5.84 -7.16 24.44
C SER A 55 -6.72 -8.05 23.54
N ASN A 56 -6.68 -7.84 22.22
CA ASN A 56 -7.43 -8.66 21.26
C ASN A 56 -6.84 -10.07 21.13
N ILE A 57 -5.52 -10.16 20.98
CA ILE A 57 -4.78 -11.43 20.86
C ILE A 57 -4.99 -12.27 22.11
N GLU A 58 -4.79 -11.69 23.30
CA GLU A 58 -4.92 -12.38 24.58
C GLU A 58 -6.33 -12.95 24.77
N ARG A 59 -7.36 -12.14 24.50
CA ARG A 59 -8.75 -12.56 24.60
C ARG A 59 -9.06 -13.72 23.65
N ARG A 60 -8.65 -13.62 22.38
CA ARG A 60 -8.95 -14.65 21.36
C ARG A 60 -8.19 -15.95 21.60
N LEU A 61 -6.89 -15.87 21.86
CA LEU A 61 -6.09 -17.06 22.13
C LEU A 61 -6.44 -17.68 23.48
N GLY A 62 -6.76 -16.86 24.48
CA GLY A 62 -7.21 -17.35 25.78
C GLY A 62 -8.54 -18.10 25.68
N ALA A 63 -9.51 -17.55 24.96
CA ALA A 63 -10.78 -18.23 24.68
C ALA A 63 -10.60 -19.53 23.88
N LYS A 64 -9.69 -19.54 22.90
CA LYS A 64 -9.43 -20.72 22.06
C LYS A 64 -8.71 -21.86 22.81
N THR A 65 -7.77 -21.52 23.67
CA THR A 65 -6.94 -22.50 24.40
C THR A 65 -7.53 -22.89 25.76
N GLY A 66 -8.50 -22.14 26.27
CA GLY A 66 -9.08 -22.33 27.60
C GLY A 66 -8.11 -21.96 28.73
N ARG A 67 -7.08 -21.17 28.45
CA ARG A 67 -6.02 -20.79 29.39
C ARG A 67 -5.69 -19.31 29.24
N GLN A 68 -5.25 -18.67 30.32
CA GLN A 68 -4.79 -17.29 30.25
C GLN A 68 -3.43 -17.22 29.53
N VAL A 69 -3.32 -16.27 28.62
CA VAL A 69 -2.11 -16.00 27.84
C VAL A 69 -1.75 -14.53 27.96
N GLU A 70 -0.48 -14.23 27.77
CA GLU A 70 0.07 -12.88 27.69
C GLU A 70 0.64 -12.68 26.29
N ALA A 71 0.33 -11.56 25.67
CA ALA A 71 0.90 -11.15 24.39
C ALA A 71 1.82 -9.94 24.58
N GLU A 72 3.02 -10.01 24.05
CA GLU A 72 4.04 -8.96 24.13
C GLU A 72 4.29 -8.44 22.72
N CYS A 73 3.80 -7.24 22.44
CA CYS A 73 3.96 -6.52 21.17
C CYS A 73 4.92 -5.33 21.38
N PRO A 74 5.48 -4.75 20.31
CA PRO A 74 6.15 -3.45 20.39
C PRO A 74 5.19 -2.39 20.94
N ASP A 75 5.65 -1.51 21.84
CA ASP A 75 4.79 -0.49 22.48
C ASP A 75 4.10 0.41 21.45
N GLU A 76 4.86 0.86 20.44
CA GLU A 76 4.39 1.71 19.36
C GLU A 76 4.85 1.18 18.00
N VAL A 77 3.98 1.29 17.01
CA VAL A 77 4.23 0.90 15.62
C VAL A 77 3.78 1.99 14.66
N ASP A 78 4.30 1.96 13.45
CA ASP A 78 3.80 2.83 12.38
C ASP A 78 2.33 2.48 12.08
N LYS A 79 1.49 3.52 12.04
CA LYS A 79 0.06 3.41 11.70
C LYS A 79 -0.17 3.18 10.21
N ALA A 80 0.86 3.31 9.37
CA ALA A 80 0.75 3.14 7.93
C ALA A 80 0.13 1.78 7.55
N GLU A 81 -0.77 1.79 6.58
CA GLU A 81 -1.37 0.57 6.02
C GLU A 81 -0.29 -0.32 5.40
N GLY A 82 -0.35 -1.62 5.67
CA GLY A 82 0.67 -2.59 5.29
C GLY A 82 1.78 -2.77 6.33
N THR A 83 1.83 -1.93 7.39
CA THR A 83 2.78 -2.13 8.49
C THR A 83 2.56 -3.50 9.12
N THR A 84 3.65 -4.27 9.23
CA THR A 84 3.64 -5.62 9.78
C THR A 84 4.56 -5.69 10.98
N PHE A 85 4.07 -6.27 12.08
CA PHE A 85 4.86 -6.49 13.28
C PHE A 85 4.48 -7.83 13.94
N SER A 86 5.34 -8.30 14.82
CA SER A 86 5.16 -9.57 15.53
C SER A 86 4.94 -9.33 17.01
N CYS A 87 4.06 -10.13 17.60
CA CYS A 87 3.86 -10.21 19.04
C CYS A 87 4.20 -11.61 19.53
N ASP A 88 4.97 -11.68 20.61
CA ASP A 88 5.28 -12.93 21.27
C ASP A 88 4.11 -13.33 22.17
N VAL A 89 3.69 -14.58 22.11
CA VAL A 89 2.61 -15.09 22.98
C VAL A 89 3.17 -16.15 23.91
N ARG A 90 2.82 -16.04 25.19
CA ARG A 90 3.15 -17.01 26.25
C ARG A 90 1.93 -17.31 27.12
N TYR A 91 1.99 -18.37 27.93
CA TYR A 91 0.99 -18.54 28.98
C TYR A 91 1.36 -17.67 30.18
N THR A 92 0.35 -17.11 30.85
CA THR A 92 0.55 -16.34 32.09
C THR A 92 1.40 -17.12 33.10
N GLY A 93 2.44 -16.48 33.62
CA GLY A 93 3.38 -17.07 34.58
C GLY A 93 4.38 -18.07 33.99
N ARG A 94 4.52 -18.17 32.66
CA ARG A 94 5.57 -18.96 32.00
C ARG A 94 6.47 -18.07 31.15
N GLU A 95 7.75 -18.37 31.15
CA GLU A 95 8.74 -17.68 30.31
C GLU A 95 8.73 -18.21 28.86
N ASP A 96 8.31 -19.46 28.66
CA ASP A 96 8.32 -20.09 27.35
C ASP A 96 7.29 -19.47 26.38
N LYS A 97 7.79 -18.99 25.23
CA LYS A 97 6.98 -18.60 24.08
C LYS A 97 6.27 -19.82 23.49
N ILE A 98 4.98 -19.66 23.19
CA ILE A 98 4.13 -20.74 22.67
C ILE A 98 3.65 -20.47 21.25
N ALA A 99 3.63 -19.21 20.84
CA ALA A 99 3.24 -18.79 19.50
C ALA A 99 3.84 -17.43 19.18
N ILE A 100 3.94 -17.13 17.88
CA ILE A 100 4.14 -15.78 17.37
C ILE A 100 2.82 -15.36 16.72
N ALA A 101 2.31 -14.19 17.09
CA ALA A 101 1.22 -13.54 16.38
C ALA A 101 1.80 -12.52 15.41
N THR A 102 1.49 -12.64 14.12
CA THR A 102 1.88 -11.66 13.09
C THR A 102 0.69 -10.77 12.82
N VAL A 103 0.87 -9.47 13.03
CA VAL A 103 -0.16 -8.44 12.91
C VAL A 103 0.14 -7.56 11.70
N VAL A 104 -0.91 -7.24 10.94
CA VAL A 104 -0.86 -6.35 9.78
C VAL A 104 -1.87 -5.24 9.98
N ILE A 105 -1.44 -4.00 9.84
CA ILE A 105 -2.34 -2.84 9.78
C ILE A 105 -2.97 -2.81 8.39
N ASP A 106 -4.29 -2.89 8.30
CA ASP A 106 -5.04 -2.98 7.05
C ASP A 106 -6.11 -1.89 6.88
N GLY A 107 -6.07 -0.84 7.72
CA GLY A 107 -6.93 0.32 7.57
C GLY A 107 -6.29 1.63 8.00
N PRO A 108 -6.77 2.77 7.46
CA PRO A 108 -6.21 4.10 7.69
C PRO A 108 -6.36 4.58 9.15
N THR A 109 -7.25 3.94 9.91
CA THR A 109 -7.48 4.21 11.32
C THR A 109 -6.63 3.37 12.26
N GLY A 110 -5.74 2.50 11.73
CA GLY A 110 -4.99 1.53 12.54
C GLY A 110 -5.79 0.25 12.78
N ASP A 111 -6.79 -0.03 11.95
CA ASP A 111 -7.45 -1.32 11.92
C ASP A 111 -6.42 -2.40 11.55
N PHE A 112 -6.63 -3.61 12.08
CA PHE A 112 -5.63 -4.66 11.96
C PHE A 112 -6.26 -6.05 11.81
N THR A 113 -5.54 -6.88 11.08
CA THR A 113 -5.72 -8.33 11.05
C THR A 113 -4.48 -9.03 11.58
N TRP A 114 -4.64 -10.27 12.04
CA TRP A 114 -3.52 -11.03 12.56
C TRP A 114 -3.71 -12.54 12.42
N THR A 115 -2.59 -13.24 12.34
CA THR A 115 -2.50 -14.70 12.35
C THR A 115 -1.56 -15.15 13.47
N SER A 116 -1.67 -16.40 13.92
CA SER A 116 -0.75 -16.96 14.91
C SER A 116 -0.19 -18.29 14.45
N GLU A 117 1.11 -18.46 14.62
CA GLU A 117 1.79 -19.72 14.40
C GLU A 117 2.31 -20.27 15.72
N SER A 118 1.93 -21.51 16.04
CA SER A 118 2.41 -22.20 17.23
C SER A 118 3.90 -22.46 17.10
N MET A 119 4.69 -22.07 18.10
CA MET A 119 6.07 -22.51 18.19
C MET A 119 6.05 -24.00 18.53
N LYS A 120 6.34 -24.87 17.55
CA LYS A 120 6.62 -26.27 17.88
C LYS A 120 7.86 -26.27 18.77
N LYS A 121 7.71 -26.77 19.99
CA LYS A 121 8.85 -27.19 20.80
C LYS A 121 9.64 -28.16 19.93
N SER A 122 10.82 -27.78 19.47
CA SER A 122 11.77 -28.70 18.86
C SER A 122 12.06 -29.74 19.95
N SER A 123 11.35 -30.86 19.87
CA SER A 123 11.59 -32.00 20.75
C SER A 123 13.00 -32.51 20.43
N PRO A 124 13.91 -32.59 21.40
CA PRO A 124 15.16 -33.31 21.21
C PRO A 124 14.90 -34.81 20.97
#